data_AF-A0A841WLQ9-F1
#
_entry.id   AF-A0A841WLQ9-F1
#
_cell.length_a   1.000
_cell.length_b   1.000
_cell.length_c   1.000
_cell.angle_alpha   90.00
_cell.angle_beta   90.00
_cell.angle_gamma   90.00
#
_symmetry.space_group_name_H-M   'P 1'
#
loop_
_entity.id
_entity.type
_entity.pdbx_description
1 polymer ?
#
loop_
_entity_poly.entity_id
_entity_poly.type
_entity_poly.pdbx_seq_one_letter_code
_entity_poly.pdbx_strand_id
1 'polypeptide(L)'
;MQALTLQQLFGVNATQTATELIIKKNDLAAVGLTPHTNNRAEQLVVAVLLKALENFQGVITDENNIPITDENNFPIEYDNRNLWKLLEILRWGFYIPEGTTDRIRNEIIIHSYTREN
;
A
#
# COMPACT_ATOMS: atom_id res chain seq x y z
N MET A 1 -16.07 -2.06 -12.70
CA MET A 1 -14.64 -1.84 -12.36
C MET A 1 -13.94 -3.19 -12.52
N GLN A 2 -12.81 -3.25 -13.23
CA GLN A 2 -12.17 -4.53 -13.60
C GLN A 2 -11.18 -4.93 -12.52
N ALA A 3 -11.33 -6.13 -11.94
CA ALA A 3 -10.33 -6.69 -11.04
C ALA A 3 -8.99 -6.76 -11.76
N LEU A 4 -7.93 -6.24 -11.14
CA LEU A 4 -6.59 -6.30 -11.71
C LEU A 4 -6.15 -7.76 -11.84
N THR A 5 -5.62 -8.10 -13.00
CA THR A 5 -5.15 -9.45 -13.27
C THR A 5 -3.84 -9.72 -12.54
N LEU A 6 -3.54 -11.00 -12.30
CA LEU A 6 -2.27 -11.45 -11.73
C LEU A 6 -1.07 -10.85 -12.48
N GLN A 7 -1.16 -10.76 -13.80
CA GLN A 7 -0.10 -10.24 -14.66
C GLN A 7 0.04 -8.72 -14.55
N GLN A 8 -1.03 -8.00 -14.29
CA GLN A 8 -0.97 -6.55 -14.05
C GLN A 8 -0.30 -6.23 -12.70
N LEU A 9 -0.45 -7.12 -11.71
CA LEU A 9 0.12 -6.94 -10.38
C LEU A 9 1.58 -7.42 -10.26
N PHE A 10 1.94 -8.51 -10.95
CA PHE A 10 3.23 -9.19 -10.74
C PHE A 10 4.04 -9.39 -12.03
N GLY A 11 3.53 -8.89 -13.16
CA GLY A 11 4.18 -8.90 -14.46
C GLY A 11 3.76 -10.05 -15.38
N VAL A 12 4.16 -9.96 -16.64
CA VAL A 12 3.57 -10.72 -17.76
C VAL A 12 3.70 -12.24 -17.63
N ASN A 13 4.75 -12.76 -16.99
CA ASN A 13 4.95 -14.20 -16.83
C ASN A 13 4.41 -14.73 -15.49
N ALA A 14 3.63 -13.95 -14.75
CA ALA A 14 2.96 -14.43 -13.55
C ALA A 14 1.85 -15.42 -13.93
N THR A 15 1.88 -16.61 -13.33
CA THR A 15 0.90 -17.68 -13.59
C THR A 15 0.43 -18.33 -12.30
N GLN A 16 -0.85 -18.65 -12.23
CA GLN A 16 -1.47 -19.41 -11.14
C GLN A 16 -2.14 -20.65 -11.72
N THR A 17 -1.82 -21.82 -11.17
CA THR A 17 -2.46 -23.10 -11.47
C THR A 17 -3.13 -23.62 -10.19
N ALA A 18 -3.72 -24.82 -10.26
CA ALA A 18 -4.31 -25.46 -9.08
C ALA A 18 -3.27 -25.82 -7.99
N THR A 19 -1.99 -25.93 -8.35
CA THR A 19 -0.92 -26.41 -7.46
C THR A 19 0.17 -25.39 -7.23
N GLU A 20 0.32 -24.41 -8.13
CA GLU A 20 1.47 -23.52 -8.14
C GLU A 20 1.06 -22.07 -8.39
N LEU A 21 1.75 -21.15 -7.71
CA LEU A 21 1.79 -19.74 -8.04
C LEU A 21 3.23 -19.39 -8.39
N ILE A 22 3.46 -19.02 -9.65
CA ILE A 22 4.79 -18.71 -10.18
C ILE A 22 4.85 -17.22 -10.50
N ILE A 23 5.76 -16.52 -9.83
CA ILE A 23 6.08 -15.11 -10.09
C ILE A 23 7.58 -15.03 -10.37
N LYS A 24 7.95 -14.58 -11.57
CA LYS A 24 9.36 -14.44 -11.94
C LYS A 24 9.95 -13.18 -11.32
N LYS A 25 11.08 -13.32 -10.62
CA LYS A 25 11.79 -12.18 -10.01
C LYS A 25 12.10 -11.07 -11.02
N ASN A 26 12.44 -11.42 -12.26
CA ASN A 26 12.74 -10.42 -13.31
C ASN A 26 11.52 -9.56 -13.66
N ASP A 27 10.32 -10.11 -13.56
CA ASP A 27 9.09 -9.40 -13.90
C ASP A 27 8.70 -8.40 -12.80
N LEU A 28 9.20 -8.61 -11.58
CA LEU A 28 8.98 -7.68 -10.46
C LEU A 28 9.63 -6.32 -10.70
N ALA A 29 10.67 -6.25 -11.54
CA ALA A 29 11.28 -4.97 -11.95
C ALA A 29 10.28 -4.08 -12.72
N ALA A 30 9.40 -4.68 -13.52
CA ALA A 30 8.39 -3.93 -14.27
C ALA A 30 7.34 -3.27 -13.37
N VAL A 31 7.16 -3.79 -12.15
CA VAL A 31 6.26 -3.20 -11.13
C VAL A 31 7.04 -2.38 -10.09
N GLY A 32 8.34 -2.15 -10.27
CA GLY A 32 9.14 -1.27 -9.42
C GLY A 32 9.79 -1.94 -8.21
N LEU A 33 9.89 -3.27 -8.19
CA LEU A 33 10.65 -4.01 -7.18
C LEU A 33 12.01 -4.42 -7.76
N THR A 34 13.09 -4.26 -7.00
CA THR A 34 14.44 -4.63 -7.47
C THR A 34 14.73 -6.10 -7.12
N PRO A 35 14.82 -7.02 -8.11
CA PRO A 35 15.14 -8.40 -7.84
C PRO A 35 16.59 -8.54 -7.35
N HIS A 36 16.77 -9.31 -6.28
CA HIS A 36 18.08 -9.62 -5.72
C HIS A 36 18.20 -11.13 -5.46
N THR A 37 19.41 -11.66 -5.65
CA THR A 37 19.72 -13.08 -5.41
C THR A 37 19.41 -13.48 -3.97
N ASN A 38 19.72 -12.60 -3.02
CA ASN A 38 19.48 -12.78 -1.59
C ASN A 38 18.05 -12.44 -1.11
N ASN A 39 17.07 -12.18 -1.99
CA ASN A 39 15.69 -12.01 -1.52
C ASN A 39 15.18 -13.33 -0.94
N ARG A 40 14.86 -13.30 0.36
CA ARG A 40 14.20 -14.41 1.05
C ARG A 40 12.74 -14.53 0.63
N ALA A 41 12.16 -15.71 0.80
CA ALA A 41 10.77 -15.97 0.43
C ALA A 41 9.79 -15.02 1.12
N GLU A 42 10.00 -14.74 2.40
CA GLU A 42 9.15 -13.86 3.21
C GLU A 42 9.18 -12.42 2.69
N GLN A 43 10.34 -11.95 2.25
CA GLN A 43 10.48 -10.61 1.66
C GLN A 43 9.71 -10.50 0.34
N LEU A 44 9.70 -11.56 -0.46
CA LEU A 44 8.95 -11.61 -1.71
C LEU A 44 7.44 -11.61 -1.43
N VAL A 45 6.98 -12.36 -0.43
CA VAL A 45 5.57 -12.35 -0.01
C VAL A 45 5.16 -10.97 0.47
N VAL A 46 5.97 -10.32 1.31
CA VAL A 46 5.69 -8.96 1.79
C VAL A 46 5.65 -7.96 0.63
N ALA A 47 6.60 -8.04 -0.31
CA ALA A 47 6.61 -7.17 -1.48
C ALA A 47 5.37 -7.36 -2.37
N VAL A 48 4.93 -8.61 -2.55
CA VAL A 48 3.69 -8.96 -3.25
C VAL A 48 2.46 -8.36 -2.57
N LEU A 49 2.38 -8.45 -1.24
CA LEU A 49 1.28 -7.86 -0.46
C LEU A 49 1.28 -6.33 -0.54
N LEU A 50 2.44 -5.68 -0.47
CA LEU A 50 2.56 -4.24 -0.62
C LEU A 50 2.13 -3.77 -2.02
N LYS A 51 2.45 -4.54 -3.08
CA LYS A 51 1.99 -4.24 -4.44
C LYS A 51 0.48 -4.43 -4.64
N ALA A 52 -0.09 -5.47 -4.04
CA ALA A 52 -1.54 -5.63 -4.01
C ALA A 52 -2.20 -4.47 -3.24
N LEU A 53 -1.59 -4.04 -2.14
CA LEU A 53 -2.08 -2.92 -1.33
C LEU A 53 -2.05 -1.60 -2.11
N GLU A 54 -1.00 -1.28 -2.88
CA GLU A 54 -0.97 -0.08 -3.74
C GLU A 54 -2.21 0.04 -4.64
N ASN A 55 -2.80 -1.10 -5.01
CA ASN A 55 -3.95 -1.18 -5.90
C ASN A 55 -5.26 -1.53 -5.18
N PHE A 56 -5.27 -1.53 -3.84
CA PHE A 56 -6.45 -1.89 -3.05
C PHE A 56 -7.46 -0.75 -3.04
N GLN A 57 -8.37 -0.81 -4.01
CA GLN A 57 -9.52 0.07 -4.15
C GLN A 57 -10.67 -0.67 -4.81
N GLY A 58 -11.91 -0.30 -4.48
CA GLY A 58 -13.09 -0.83 -5.14
C GLY A 58 -14.40 -0.54 -4.43
N VAL A 59 -15.40 -1.36 -4.75
CA VAL A 59 -16.77 -1.22 -4.25
C VAL A 59 -17.15 -2.50 -3.54
N ILE A 60 -17.85 -2.38 -2.41
CA ILE A 60 -18.37 -3.54 -1.69
C ILE A 60 -19.58 -4.08 -2.45
N THR A 61 -19.57 -5.37 -2.78
CA THR A 61 -20.64 -6.05 -3.51
C THR A 61 -21.20 -7.21 -2.70
N ASP A 62 -22.45 -7.59 -2.97
CA ASP A 62 -23.07 -8.82 -2.45
C ASP A 62 -22.56 -10.09 -3.17
N GLU A 63 -23.08 -11.25 -2.78
CA GLU A 63 -22.80 -12.56 -3.40
C GLU A 63 -23.16 -12.65 -4.90
N ASN A 64 -23.98 -11.73 -5.40
CA ASN A 64 -24.41 -11.66 -6.80
C ASN A 64 -23.64 -10.58 -7.60
N ASN A 65 -22.58 -10.00 -7.01
CA ASN A 65 -21.81 -8.88 -7.56
C ASN A 65 -22.61 -7.58 -7.74
N ILE A 66 -23.68 -7.38 -6.96
CA ILE A 66 -24.44 -6.13 -6.94
C ILE A 66 -23.78 -5.19 -5.91
N PRO A 67 -23.43 -3.94 -6.28
CA PRO A 67 -22.88 -2.96 -5.35
C PRO A 67 -23.83 -2.68 -4.18
N ILE A 68 -23.30 -2.74 -2.96
CA ILE A 68 -24.02 -2.28 -1.77
C ILE A 68 -23.96 -0.75 -1.76
N THR A 69 -25.13 -0.12 -1.65
CA THR A 69 -25.27 1.34 -1.68
C THR A 69 -25.67 1.91 -0.31
N ASP A 70 -25.35 3.19 -0.11
CA ASP A 70 -25.80 3.98 1.02
C ASP A 70 -27.27 4.45 0.86
N GLU A 71 -27.78 5.19 1.84
CA GLU A 71 -29.15 5.75 1.84
C GLU A 71 -29.44 6.72 0.68
N ASN A 72 -28.40 7.23 0.01
CA ASN A 72 -28.50 8.12 -1.15
C ASN A 72 -28.26 7.36 -2.48
N ASN A 73 -28.19 6.03 -2.43
CA ASN A 73 -27.95 5.15 -3.55
C ASN A 73 -26.55 5.30 -4.19
N PHE A 74 -25.56 5.79 -3.44
CA PHE A 74 -24.16 5.76 -3.84
C PHE A 74 -23.50 4.45 -3.40
N PRO A 75 -22.69 3.80 -4.25
CA PRO A 75 -21.98 2.60 -3.85
C PRO A 75 -20.99 2.87 -2.72
N ILE A 76 -20.94 1.96 -1.75
CA ILE A 76 -19.96 2.02 -0.67
C ILE A 76 -18.61 1.54 -1.22
N GLU A 77 -17.66 2.48 -1.29
CA GLU A 77 -16.32 2.25 -1.82
C GLU A 77 -15.30 1.98 -0.69
N TYR A 78 -14.24 1.23 -1.02
CA TYR A 78 -13.03 1.13 -0.22
C TYR A 78 -11.85 1.61 -1.05
N ASP A 79 -10.92 2.35 -0.45
CA ASP A 79 -9.64 2.67 -1.09
C ASP A 79 -8.54 2.96 -0.07
N ASN A 80 -7.30 3.02 -0.56
CA ASN A 80 -6.15 3.43 0.21
C ASN A 80 -5.83 4.94 0.16
N ARG A 81 -6.62 5.78 -0.54
CA ARG A 81 -6.46 7.24 -0.50
C ARG A 81 -6.70 7.80 0.90
N ASN A 82 -7.42 7.08 1.75
CA ASN A 82 -7.64 7.44 3.15
C ASN A 82 -6.70 6.75 4.15
N LEU A 83 -5.67 6.03 3.70
CA LEU A 83 -4.71 5.37 4.61
C LEU A 83 -4.03 6.36 5.58
N TRP A 84 -3.89 7.63 5.17
CA TRP A 84 -3.40 8.72 6.03
C TRP A 84 -4.25 8.97 7.27
N LYS A 85 -5.53 8.58 7.29
CA LYS A 85 -6.35 8.65 8.51
C LYS A 85 -5.91 7.66 9.58
N LEU A 86 -5.16 6.62 9.21
CA LEU A 86 -4.54 5.66 10.11
C LEU A 86 -3.09 6.03 10.47
N LEU A 87 -2.52 7.07 9.86
CA LEU A 87 -1.21 7.60 10.19
C LEU A 87 -1.35 8.61 11.33
N GLU A 88 -0.68 8.36 12.45
CA GLU A 88 -0.62 9.30 13.57
C GLU A 88 0.37 10.43 13.23
N ILE A 89 -0.15 11.61 12.91
CA ILE A 89 0.66 12.80 12.64
C ILE A 89 0.83 13.59 13.95
N LEU A 90 2.02 13.47 14.55
CA LEU A 90 2.38 14.21 15.76
C LEU A 90 3.11 15.50 15.40
N ARG A 91 2.55 16.66 15.77
CA ARG A 91 3.24 17.96 15.67
C ARG A 91 4.05 18.20 16.94
N TRP A 92 5.38 18.25 16.80
CA TRP A 92 6.25 18.76 17.86
C TRP A 92 6.71 20.18 17.51
N GLY A 93 6.48 21.11 18.44
CA GLY A 93 7.01 22.47 18.36
C GLY A 93 8.00 22.67 19.50
N PHE A 94 9.28 22.76 19.20
CA PHE A 94 10.29 23.16 20.18
C PHE A 94 10.45 24.69 20.17
N TYR A 95 10.37 25.30 21.35
CA TYR A 95 10.76 26.68 21.55
C TYR A 95 12.28 26.72 21.77
N ILE A 96 13.02 27.30 20.81
CA ILE A 96 14.47 27.52 20.94
C ILE A 96 14.68 29.02 21.16
N PRO A 97 14.99 29.47 22.39
CA PRO A 97 15.34 30.86 22.62
C PRO A 97 16.75 31.13 22.07
N GLU A 98 16.84 31.69 20.87
CA GLU A 98 18.04 32.36 20.40
C GLU A 98 17.89 33.86 20.68
N GLY A 99 18.85 34.43 21.40
CA GLY A 99 18.78 35.77 22.02
C GLY A 99 18.64 36.98 21.09
N THR A 100 18.16 36.82 19.86
CA THR A 100 17.86 37.95 18.95
C THR A 100 16.70 37.73 17.97
N THR A 101 16.25 36.50 17.68
CA THR A 101 15.05 36.27 16.86
C THR A 101 14.34 34.98 17.23
N ASP A 102 13.11 35.08 17.71
CA ASP A 102 12.24 33.92 17.92
C ASP A 102 11.91 33.29 16.56
N ARG A 103 12.24 32.01 16.39
CA ARG A 103 11.84 31.23 15.22
C ARG A 103 11.11 29.97 15.66
N ILE A 104 9.89 29.80 15.17
CA ILE A 104 9.16 28.53 15.27
C ILE A 104 9.72 27.61 14.19
N ARG A 105 10.43 26.55 14.57
CA ARG A 105 10.76 25.46 13.65
C ARG A 105 9.58 24.49 13.63
N ASN A 106 8.95 24.35 12.47
CA ASN A 106 7.95 23.30 12.26
C ASN A 106 8.68 22.05 11.76
N GLU A 107 8.68 20.98 12.55
CA GLU A 107 9.18 19.68 12.13
C GLU A 107 7.98 18.74 11.94
N ILE A 108 7.92 18.06 10.80
CA ILE A 108 6.96 16.99 10.53
C ILE A 108 7.71 15.69 10.74
N ILE A 109 7.34 14.93 11.77
CA ILE A 109 7.92 13.63 12.05
C ILE A 109 6.90 12.57 11.64
N ILE A 110 7.28 11.71 10.71
CA ILE A 110 6.45 10.61 10.24
C ILE A 110 6.94 9.35 10.95
N HIS A 111 6.14 8.80 11.88
CA HIS A 111 6.41 7.50 12.47
C HIS A 111 5.82 6.41 11.58
N SER A 112 6.69 5.61 10.97
CA SER A 112 6.31 4.31 10.42
C SER A 112 6.79 3.23 11.38
N TYR A 113 5.88 2.43 11.92
CA TYR A 113 6.27 1.28 12.72
C TYR A 113 6.86 0.20 11.80
N THR A 114 8.19 0.10 11.78
CA THR A 114 8.88 -1.06 11.25
C THR A 114 9.15 -2.01 12.41
N ARG A 115 8.77 -3.28 12.26
CA ARG A 115 9.09 -4.31 13.24
C ARG A 115 10.62 -4.49 13.26
N GLU A 116 11.29 -4.00 14.30
CA GLU A 116 12.65 -4.44 14.60
C GLU A 116 12.60 -5.91 15.07
N ASN A 117 13.59 -6.69 14.61
CA ASN A 117 13.62 -8.17 14.65
C ASN A 117 13.22 -8.78 16.00
#